data_AF-A0AA43CU34-F1
#
_entry.id   AF-A0AA43CU34-F1
#
_cell.length_a   1.000
_cell.length_b   1.000
_cell.length_c   1.000
_cell.angle_alpha   90.00
_cell.angle_beta   90.00
_cell.angle_gamma   90.00
#
_symmetry.space_group_name_H-M   'P 1'
#
loop_
_entity.id
_entity.type
_entity.pdbx_description
1 polymer ?
#
loop_
_entity_poly.entity_id
_entity_poly.type
_entity_poly.pdbx_seq_one_letter_code
_entity_poly.pdbx_strand_id
1 'polypeptide(L)'
;ATDPLEAIDWPVRHKRRPAARTPNRNAARAALAPLSGREQEIMELMAEGLSTKAISELLAIRPVTVRNHVQHIQQKLGVHSKLEAVAYMYRHNLIPKSTTTSTRTA
;
A
#
# COMPACT_ATOMS: atom_id res chain seq x y z
N ALA A 1 -35.50 43.09 14.81
CA ALA A 1 -35.21 41.67 14.60
C ALA A 1 -33.82 41.59 14.01
N THR A 2 -32.82 41.58 14.88
CA THR A 2 -31.40 41.53 14.51
C THR A 2 -31.03 40.07 14.64
N ASP A 3 -30.72 39.42 13.52
CA ASP A 3 -30.37 38.01 13.45
C ASP A 3 -29.00 37.81 14.16
N PRO A 4 -28.93 37.10 15.30
CA PRO A 4 -27.68 36.93 16.03
C PRO A 4 -27.17 35.51 15.77
N LEU A 5 -26.22 35.33 14.85
CA LEU A 5 -25.25 34.21 14.81
C LEU A 5 -24.17 34.40 13.72
N GLU A 6 -23.76 35.64 13.42
CA GLU A 6 -22.40 35.91 12.94
C GLU A 6 -21.42 35.65 14.09
N ALA A 7 -20.92 34.42 14.22
CA ALA A 7 -19.67 34.11 14.94
C ALA A 7 -19.43 32.60 14.96
N ILE A 8 -19.06 32.04 13.80
CA ILE A 8 -18.20 30.85 13.81
C ILE A 8 -16.99 31.19 12.95
N ASP A 9 -16.08 31.99 13.52
CA ASP A 9 -14.70 32.06 13.06
C ASP A 9 -14.05 30.72 13.35
N TRP A 10 -14.22 29.78 12.41
CA TRP A 10 -13.52 28.51 12.47
C TRP A 10 -12.05 28.78 12.14
N PRO A 11 -11.10 28.52 13.05
CA PRO A 11 -9.71 28.49 12.64
C PRO A 11 -9.57 27.24 11.78
N VAL A 12 -9.60 27.40 10.46
CA VAL A 12 -9.20 26.34 9.53
C VAL A 12 -7.72 26.11 9.81
N ARG A 13 -7.43 25.25 10.80
CA ARG A 13 -6.11 24.70 11.02
C ARG A 13 -5.88 23.83 9.79
N HIS A 14 -5.37 24.44 8.73
CA HIS A 14 -4.76 23.74 7.61
C HIS A 14 -3.68 22.87 8.23
N LYS A 15 -4.06 21.65 8.65
CA LYS A 15 -3.12 20.65 9.14
C LYS A 15 -2.12 20.53 8.02
N ARG A 16 -0.93 21.10 8.24
CA ARG A 16 0.17 21.09 7.28
C ARG A 16 0.21 19.69 6.69
N ARG A 17 -0.14 19.55 5.40
CA ARG A 17 0.05 18.28 4.69
C ARG A 17 1.52 17.95 4.90
N PRO A 18 1.88 16.84 5.56
CA PRO A 18 3.27 16.50 5.75
C PRO A 18 3.90 16.49 4.36
N ALA A 19 4.97 17.27 4.20
CA ALA A 19 5.71 17.34 2.95
C ALA A 19 5.93 15.91 2.45
N ALA A 20 5.53 15.63 1.21
CA ALA A 20 5.60 14.30 0.63
C ALA A 20 7.03 13.77 0.86
N ARG A 21 7.19 12.86 1.83
CA ARG A 21 8.47 12.18 2.06
C ARG A 21 8.72 11.38 0.80
N THR A 22 9.62 11.87 -0.04
CA THR A 22 10.12 11.11 -1.18
C THR A 22 10.58 9.77 -0.61
N PRO A 23 9.97 8.63 -1.01
CA PRO A 23 10.36 7.35 -0.46
C PRO A 23 11.85 7.17 -0.74
N ASN A 24 12.64 7.07 0.33
CA ASN A 24 14.03 6.69 0.20
C ASN A 24 14.04 5.26 -0.35
N ARG A 25 14.34 5.13 -1.65
CA ARG A 25 14.29 3.85 -2.38
C ARG A 25 15.18 2.79 -1.72
N ASN A 26 16.25 3.19 -1.03
CA ASN A 26 17.13 2.29 -0.29
C ASN A 26 16.48 1.80 1.01
N ALA A 27 15.81 2.70 1.75
CA ALA A 27 15.04 2.32 2.93
C ALA A 27 13.85 1.41 2.56
N ALA A 28 13.23 1.67 1.41
CA ALA A 28 12.17 0.85 0.87
C ALA A 28 12.67 -0.57 0.53
N ARG A 29 13.81 -0.66 -0.17
CA ARG A 29 14.47 -1.93 -0.46
C ARG A 29 14.87 -2.69 0.81
N ALA A 30 15.38 -2.00 1.82
CA ALA A 30 15.77 -2.62 3.08
C ALA A 30 14.56 -3.23 3.82
N ALA A 31 13.41 -2.55 3.81
CA ALA A 31 12.18 -3.04 4.45
C ALA A 31 11.56 -4.25 3.72
N LEU A 32 11.79 -4.41 2.42
CA LEU A 32 11.35 -5.57 1.63
C LEU A 32 12.45 -6.62 1.38
N ALA A 33 13.67 -6.39 1.87
CA ALA A 33 14.82 -7.27 1.66
C ALA A 33 14.60 -8.74 2.09
N PRO A 34 13.79 -9.05 3.13
CA PRO A 34 13.50 -10.44 3.50
C PRO A 34 12.65 -11.19 2.45
N LEU A 35 11.91 -10.47 1.61
CA LEU A 35 11.00 -11.06 0.63
C LEU A 35 11.74 -11.39 -0.67
N SER A 36 11.47 -12.57 -1.21
CA SER A 36 11.84 -12.95 -2.58
C SER A 36 11.09 -12.10 -3.61
N GLY A 37 11.56 -12.06 -4.85
CA GLY A 37 10.91 -11.28 -5.91
C GLY A 37 9.43 -11.65 -6.10
N ARG A 38 9.10 -12.95 -5.99
CA ARG A 38 7.70 -13.41 -6.10
C ARG A 38 6.84 -12.99 -4.91
N GLU A 39 7.40 -12.98 -3.71
CA GLU A 39 6.71 -12.50 -2.51
C GLU A 39 6.50 -10.99 -2.57
N GLN A 40 7.46 -10.22 -3.09
CA GLN A 40 7.31 -8.78 -3.33
C GLN A 40 6.16 -8.52 -4.31
N GLU A 41 6.14 -9.19 -5.46
CA GLU A 41 5.06 -9.05 -6.45
C GLU A 41 3.67 -9.33 -5.85
N ILE A 42 3.53 -10.42 -5.09
CA ILE A 42 2.26 -10.75 -4.41
C ILE A 42 1.90 -9.68 -3.37
N MET A 43 2.88 -9.17 -2.63
CA MET A 43 2.70 -8.11 -1.64
C MET A 43 2.21 -6.81 -2.28
N GLU A 44 2.76 -6.42 -3.43
CA GLU A 44 2.35 -5.25 -4.20
C GLU A 44 0.89 -5.37 -4.67
N LEU A 45 0.52 -6.52 -5.25
CA LEU A 45 -0.86 -6.77 -5.68
C LEU A 45 -1.84 -6.78 -4.49
N MET A 46 -1.43 -7.26 -3.32
CA MET A 46 -2.24 -7.13 -2.10
C MET A 46 -2.43 -5.67 -1.69
N ALA A 47 -1.42 -4.82 -1.83
CA ALA A 47 -1.49 -3.39 -1.54
C ALA A 47 -2.38 -2.63 -2.53
N GLU A 48 -2.51 -3.12 -3.76
CA GLU A 48 -3.50 -2.67 -4.76
C GLU A 48 -4.94 -3.12 -4.45
N GLY A 49 -5.13 -3.95 -3.41
CA GLY A 49 -6.45 -4.40 -2.98
C GLY A 49 -6.93 -5.67 -3.69
N LEU A 50 -6.08 -6.34 -4.47
CA LEU A 50 -6.47 -7.55 -5.18
C LEU A 50 -6.77 -8.72 -4.20
N SER A 51 -7.76 -9.52 -4.58
CA SER A 51 -8.13 -10.74 -3.87
C SER A 51 -7.15 -11.87 -4.21
N THR A 52 -7.04 -12.88 -3.33
CA THR A 52 -6.21 -14.07 -3.59
C THR A 52 -6.57 -14.75 -4.91
N LYS A 53 -7.85 -14.75 -5.28
CA LYS A 53 -8.32 -15.29 -6.56
C LYS A 53 -7.80 -14.46 -7.74
N ALA A 54 -7.98 -13.13 -7.69
CA ALA A 54 -7.49 -12.25 -8.74
C ALA A 54 -5.96 -12.32 -8.90
N ILE A 55 -5.21 -12.36 -7.79
CA ILE A 55 -3.76 -12.56 -7.81
C ILE A 55 -3.39 -13.90 -8.45
N SER A 56 -4.12 -14.96 -8.12
CA SER A 56 -3.86 -16.29 -8.67
C SER A 56 -4.08 -16.34 -10.19
N GLU A 57 -5.11 -15.65 -10.69
CA GLU A 57 -5.40 -15.53 -12.12
C GLU A 57 -4.34 -14.68 -12.83
N LEU A 58 -4.01 -13.51 -12.30
CA LEU A 58 -3.02 -12.59 -12.88
C LEU A 58 -1.65 -13.25 -13.00
N LEU A 59 -1.27 -14.02 -11.97
CA LEU A 59 0.03 -14.64 -11.89
C LEU A 59 0.07 -16.09 -12.39
N ALA A 60 -1.03 -16.58 -12.96
CA ALA A 60 -1.21 -17.93 -13.50
C ALA A 60 -0.77 -19.06 -12.55
N ILE A 61 -1.12 -18.95 -11.26
CA ILE A 61 -0.81 -19.96 -10.23
C ILE A 61 -2.05 -20.37 -9.44
N ARG A 62 -1.97 -21.45 -8.67
CA ARG A 62 -3.13 -21.90 -7.86
C ARG A 62 -3.41 -20.95 -6.69
N PRO A 63 -4.69 -20.74 -6.29
CA PRO A 63 -5.04 -19.92 -5.12
C PRO A 63 -4.42 -20.40 -3.81
N VAL A 64 -4.17 -21.70 -3.67
CA VAL A 64 -3.47 -22.27 -2.50
C VAL A 64 -2.00 -21.81 -2.45
N THR A 65 -1.34 -21.72 -3.60
CA THR A 65 0.05 -21.25 -3.71
C THR A 65 0.14 -19.78 -3.32
N VAL A 66 -0.81 -18.94 -3.74
CA VAL A 66 -0.88 -17.53 -3.29
C VAL A 66 -1.04 -17.45 -1.78
N ARG A 67 -1.93 -18.27 -1.17
CA ARG A 67 -2.09 -18.31 0.30
C ARG A 67 -0.79 -18.67 1.02
N ASN A 68 -0.04 -19.65 0.51
CA ASN A 68 1.24 -20.04 1.08
C ASN A 68 2.26 -18.89 0.99
N HIS A 69 2.34 -18.21 -0.15
CA HIS A 69 3.19 -17.02 -0.29
C HIS A 69 2.79 -15.93 0.70
N VAL A 70 1.49 -15.66 0.88
CA VAL A 70 1.00 -14.68 1.86
C VAL A 70 1.38 -15.05 3.28
N GLN A 71 1.33 -16.33 3.65
CA GLN A 71 1.79 -16.81 4.95
C GLN A 71 3.30 -16.61 5.14
N HIS A 72 4.11 -16.94 4.13
CA HIS A 72 5.55 -16.71 4.18
C HIS A 72 5.91 -15.23 4.28
N ILE A 73 5.19 -14.36 3.55
CA ILE A 73 5.32 -12.91 3.66
C ILE A 73 5.05 -12.45 5.09
N GLN A 74 3.94 -12.89 5.69
CA GLN A 74 3.57 -12.53 7.06
C GLN A 74 4.64 -12.95 8.06
N GLN A 75 5.15 -14.18 7.94
CA GLN A 75 6.24 -14.69 8.76
C GLN A 75 7.53 -13.87 8.60
N LYS A 76 7.92 -13.55 7.37
CA LYS A 76 9.13 -12.78 7.07
C LYS A 76 9.06 -11.33 7.54
N LEU A 77 7.87 -10.73 7.54
CA LEU A 77 7.65 -9.36 8.00
C LEU A 77 7.29 -9.28 9.50
N GLY A 78 7.07 -10.42 10.17
CA GLY A 78 6.67 -10.46 11.58
C GLY A 78 5.26 -9.90 11.84
N VAL A 79 4.36 -10.05 10.88
CA VAL A 79 2.96 -9.58 10.94
C VAL A 79 2.00 -10.76 10.95
N HIS A 80 0.77 -10.56 11.41
CA HIS A 80 -0.17 -11.64 11.73
C HIS A 80 -1.40 -11.66 10.82
N SER A 81 -1.50 -10.72 9.88
CA SER A 81 -2.62 -10.68 8.95
C SER A 81 -2.25 -10.03 7.63
N LYS A 82 -3.06 -10.29 6.60
CA LYS A 82 -2.98 -9.60 5.31
C LYS A 82 -3.09 -8.08 5.49
N LEU A 83 -3.99 -7.63 6.36
CA LEU A 83 -4.18 -6.20 6.60
C LEU A 83 -2.94 -5.58 7.27
N GLU A 84 -2.34 -6.26 8.25
CA GLU A 84 -1.11 -5.81 8.88
C GLU A 84 0.06 -5.78 7.89
N ALA A 85 0.16 -6.76 7.00
CA ALA A 85 1.13 -6.76 5.92
C ALA A 85 0.95 -5.54 5.01
N VAL A 86 -0.27 -5.27 4.56
CA VAL A 86 -0.56 -4.07 3.76
C VAL A 86 -0.20 -2.81 4.55
N ALA A 87 -0.62 -2.69 5.81
CA ALA A 87 -0.29 -1.57 6.68
C ALA A 87 1.23 -1.38 6.87
N TYR A 88 2.01 -2.47 6.91
CA TYR A 88 3.46 -2.43 6.93
C TYR A 88 4.00 -1.69 5.70
N MET A 89 3.50 -1.98 4.50
CA MET A 89 3.91 -1.23 3.29
C MET A 89 3.63 0.26 3.38
N TYR A 90 2.45 0.65 3.88
CA TYR A 90 2.09 2.06 4.06
C TYR A 90 3.03 2.74 5.05
N ARG A 91 3.31 2.11 6.20
CA ARG A 91 4.21 2.65 7.25
C ARG A 91 5.64 2.84 6.76
N HIS A 92 6.10 1.95 5.89
CA HIS A 92 7.44 1.99 5.31
C HIS A 92 7.51 2.74 3.97
N ASN A 93 6.41 3.38 3.55
CA ASN A 93 6.32 4.17 2.32
C ASN A 93 6.69 3.35 1.05
N LEU A 94 6.32 2.07 1.07
CA LEU A 94 6.64 1.04 0.06
C LEU A 94 5.61 0.94 -1.06
N ILE A 95 4.56 1.77 -1.02
CA ILE A 95 3.41 1.62 -1.91
C ILE A 95 3.89 1.77 -3.35
N PRO A 96 3.67 0.76 -4.20
CA PRO A 96 3.95 0.87 -5.62
C PRO A 96 3.13 2.03 -6.15
N LYS A 97 3.81 3.01 -6.74
CA LYS A 97 3.12 3.95 -7.60
C LYS A 97 2.75 3.11 -8.80
N SER A 98 1.49 2.67 -8.89
CA SER A 98 0.98 2.05 -10.10
C SER A 98 1.40 2.99 -11.23
N THR A 99 2.33 2.52 -12.05
CA THR A 99 2.73 3.26 -13.23
C THR A 99 1.49 3.27 -14.08
N THR A 100 0.75 4.38 -14.02
CA THR A 100 -0.22 4.73 -15.03
C THR A 100 0.56 4.65 -16.33
N THR A 101 0.41 3.54 -17.04
CA THR A 101 0.85 3.40 -18.42
C THR A 101 0.05 4.44 -19.17
N SER A 102 0.68 5.60 -19.32
CA SER A 102 0.19 6.72 -20.08
C SER A 102 -0.07 6.20 -21.48
N THR A 103 -1.33 6.21 -21.86
CA THR A 103 -1.85 5.90 -23.17
C THR A 103 -1.03 6.68 -24.20
N ARG A 104 -0.11 6.02 -24.90
CA ARG A 104 0.54 6.61 -26.07
C ARG A 104 -0.26 6.21 -27.29
N THR A 105 -1.22 7.07 -27.60
CA THR A 105 -1.88 7.23 -28.90
C THR A 105 -0.86 7.15 -30.04
N ALA A 106 -1.16 6.31 -31.02
CA ALA A 106 -0.75 6.43 -32.41
C ALA A 106 -1.91 5.94 -33.27
#